data_AF-A0A4Y8ADU0-F1
#
_entry.id   AF-A0A4Y8ADU0-F1
#
_cell.length_a   1.000
_cell.length_b   1.000
_cell.length_c   1.000
_cell.angle_alpha   90.00
_cell.angle_beta   90.00
_cell.angle_gamma   90.00
#
_symmetry.space_group_name_H-M   'P 1'
#
loop_
_entity.id
_entity.type
_entity.pdbx_description
1 polymer ?
#
loop_
_entity_poly.entity_id
_entity_poly.type
_entity_poly.pdbx_seq_one_letter_code
_entity_poly.pdbx_strand_id
1 'polypeptide(L)' 'MTYLIAYDYVRLILEEEFLAAYLRFINHGILHYELTNIIEVCAPLLKGLDEDDRFLKYEVIGTLANYLEEV' A
#
# COMPACT_ATOMS: atom_id res chain seq x y z
N MET A 1 -3.16 10.04 -15.08
CA MET A 1 -3.14 8.60 -15.43
C MET A 1 -2.19 7.89 -14.47
N THR A 2 -2.54 7.80 -13.18
CA THR A 2 -1.56 7.46 -12.12
C THR A 2 -2.13 6.56 -11.03
N TYR A 3 -3.47 6.44 -10.94
CA TYR A 3 -4.14 5.70 -9.87
C TYR A 3 -4.01 4.18 -9.99
N LEU A 4 -3.99 3.62 -11.21
CA LEU A 4 -3.88 2.16 -11.40
C LEU A 4 -2.49 1.64 -11.02
N ILE A 5 -1.42 2.32 -11.45
CA ILE A 5 -0.04 1.93 -11.13
C ILE A 5 0.21 2.05 -9.62
N ALA A 6 -0.22 3.16 -9.01
CA ALA A 6 -0.16 3.35 -7.56
C ALA A 6 -0.93 2.26 -6.80
N TYR A 7 -2.11 1.86 -7.30
CA TYR A 7 -2.92 0.81 -6.70
C TYR A 7 -2.21 -0.54 -6.73
N ASP A 8 -1.70 -0.94 -7.90
CA ASP A 8 -1.01 -2.21 -8.07
C ASP A 8 0.30 -2.26 -7.26
N TYR A 9 1.06 -1.16 -7.23
CA TYR A 9 2.29 -1.04 -6.45
C TYR A 9 2.04 -1.21 -4.95
N VAL A 10 1.10 -0.44 -4.39
CA VAL A 10 0.75 -0.53 -2.96
C VAL A 10 0.18 -1.90 -2.61
N ARG A 11 -0.66 -2.47 -3.50
CA ARG A 11 -1.17 -3.82 -3.32
C ARG A 11 -0.06 -4.86 -3.27
N LEU A 12 0.92 -4.77 -4.17
CA LEU A 12 2.05 -5.69 -4.21
C LEU A 12 2.87 -5.61 -2.93
N ILE A 13 3.19 -4.40 -2.44
CA ILE A 13 3.90 -4.21 -1.17
C ILE A 13 3.10 -4.79 0.00
N LEU A 14 1.79 -4.54 0.06
CA LEU A 14 0.92 -5.07 1.10
C LEU A 14 0.89 -6.61 1.09
N GLU A 15 0.86 -7.22 -0.09
CA GLU A 15 0.87 -8.67 -0.27
C GLU A 15 2.22 -9.30 0.10
N GLU A 16 3.35 -8.70 -0.32
CA GLU A 16 4.69 -9.23 -0.11
C GLU A 16 5.21 -9.01 1.32
N GLU A 17 5.04 -7.80 1.86
CA GLU A 17 5.67 -7.39 3.11
C GLU A 17 4.71 -7.52 4.31
N PHE A 18 3.39 -7.51 4.07
CA PHE A 18 2.35 -7.53 5.10
C PHE A 18 1.27 -8.59 4.84
N LEU A 19 1.68 -9.78 4.40
CA LEU A 19 0.80 -10.88 3.98
C LEU A 19 -0.34 -11.18 4.96
N ALA A 20 -0.10 -11.13 6.27
CA ALA A 20 -1.13 -11.39 7.28
C ALA A 20 -2.28 -10.36 7.22
N ALA A 21 -1.96 -9.08 7.06
CA ALA A 21 -2.96 -8.01 6.90
C ALA A 21 -3.68 -8.12 5.55
N TYR A 22 -2.93 -8.41 4.48
CA TYR A 22 -3.50 -8.64 3.15
C TYR A 22 -4.55 -9.76 3.16
N LEU A 23 -4.21 -10.93 3.71
CA LEU A 23 -5.12 -12.07 3.83
C LEU A 23 -6.30 -11.75 4.74
N ARG A 24 -6.09 -11.03 5.85
CA ARG A 24 -7.17 -10.54 6.71
C ARG A 24 -8.15 -9.70 5.90
N PHE A 25 -7.68 -8.69 5.18
CA PHE A 25 -8.55 -7.82 4.39
C PHE A 25 -9.29 -8.56 3.27
N ILE A 26 -8.66 -9.55 2.62
CA ILE A 26 -9.34 -10.44 1.65
C ILE A 26 -10.45 -11.23 2.33
N ASN A 27 -10.14 -11.89 3.45
CA ASN A 27 -11.10 -12.74 4.16
C ASN A 27 -12.31 -11.94 4.68
N HIS A 28 -12.11 -10.66 5.02
CA HIS A 28 -13.16 -9.75 5.42
C HIS A 28 -13.86 -9.05 4.25
N GLY A 29 -13.39 -9.22 3.01
CA GLY A 29 -13.97 -8.57 1.83
C GLY A 29 -13.75 -7.06 1.77
N ILE A 30 -12.79 -6.52 2.53
CA ILE A 30 -12.52 -5.08 2.65
C ILE A 30 -11.23 -4.63 1.95
N LEU A 31 -10.53 -5.54 1.26
CA LEU A 31 -9.23 -5.24 0.63
C LEU A 31 -9.25 -3.97 -0.24
N HIS A 32 -10.25 -3.81 -1.09
CA HIS A 32 -10.32 -2.64 -1.97
C HIS A 32 -10.52 -1.32 -1.22
N TYR A 33 -11.31 -1.36 -0.14
CA TYR A 33 -11.53 -0.20 0.73
C TYR A 33 -10.25 0.17 1.47
N GLU A 34 -9.60 -0.80 2.11
CA GLU A 34 -8.34 -0.58 2.83
C GLU A 34 -7.22 -0.12 1.89
N LEU A 35 -7.09 -0.69 0.69
CA LEU A 35 -6.13 -0.22 -0.29
C LEU A 35 -6.38 1.24 -0.70
N THR A 36 -7.64 1.66 -0.81
CA THR A 36 -7.97 3.06 -1.11
C THR A 36 -7.48 3.98 0.02
N ASN A 37 -7.73 3.62 1.27
CA ASN A 37 -7.25 4.38 2.43
C ASN A 37 -5.72 4.44 2.47
N ILE A 38 -5.05 3.30 2.27
CA ILE A 38 -3.59 3.21 2.25
C ILE A 38 -3.00 4.10 1.15
N ILE A 39 -3.58 4.07 -0.06
CA ILE A 39 -3.14 4.91 -1.18
C ILE A 39 -3.30 6.40 -0.86
N GLU A 40 -4.38 6.79 -0.17
CA GLU A 40 -4.57 8.18 0.25
C GLU A 40 -3.49 8.63 1.23
N VAL A 41 -3.12 7.78 2.19
CA VAL A 41 -2.02 8.08 3.13
C VAL A 41 -0.67 8.11 2.42
N CYS A 42 -0.44 7.22 1.44
CA CYS A 42 0.78 7.19 0.65
C CYS A 42 0.82 8.22 -0.50
N ALA A 43 -0.25 8.97 -0.75
CA ALA A 43 -0.38 9.82 -1.94
C ALA A 43 0.80 10.80 -2.16
N PRO A 44 1.40 11.42 -1.12
CA PRO A 44 2.58 12.26 -1.29
C PRO A 44 3.80 11.50 -1.82
N LEU A 45 4.00 10.25 -1.38
CA LEU A 45 5.12 9.39 -1.76
C LEU A 45 4.96 8.87 -3.18
N LEU A 46 3.73 8.58 -3.59
CA LEU A 46 3.41 8.02 -4.91
C LEU A 46 3.46 9.08 -6.04
N LYS A 47 3.73 10.35 -5.70
CA LYS A 47 3.87 11.43 -6.68
C LYS A 47 5.16 11.27 -7.47
N GLY A 48 5.04 10.79 -8.71
CA GLY A 48 6.19 10.46 -9.54
C GLY A 48 6.77 9.09 -9.24
N LEU A 49 5.90 8.15 -8.80
CA LEU A 49 6.21 6.74 -8.55
C LEU A 49 7.21 6.18 -9.57
N ASP A 50 8.33 5.69 -9.05
CA ASP A 50 9.32 4.87 -9.74
C ASP A 50 9.41 3.54 -8.97
N GLU A 51 8.92 2.46 -9.56
CA GLU A 51 8.78 1.16 -8.89
C GLU A 51 10.14 0.52 -8.57
N ASP A 52 11.20 0.92 -9.28
CA ASP A 52 12.57 0.47 -9.06
C ASP A 52 13.29 1.27 -7.94
N ASP A 53 12.70 2.36 -7.46
CA ASP A 53 13.26 3.14 -6.36
C ASP A 53 13.07 2.42 -5.02
N ARG A 54 14.17 1.87 -4.51
CA ARG A 54 14.21 1.20 -3.20
C ARG A 54 13.91 2.14 -2.04
N PHE A 55 14.27 3.43 -2.12
CA PHE A 55 13.94 4.38 -1.06
C PHE A 55 12.43 4.59 -0.99
N LEU A 56 11.78 4.74 -2.14
CA LEU A 56 10.33 4.80 -2.22
C LEU A 56 9.67 3.54 -1.64
N LYS A 57 10.17 2.34 -1.98
CA LYS A 57 9.65 1.08 -1.42
C LYS A 57 9.73 1.09 0.12
N TYR A 58 10.86 1.48 0.70
CA TYR A 58 11.01 1.51 2.16
C TYR A 58 10.12 2.57 2.84
N GLU A 59 9.97 3.76 2.26
CA GLU A 59 9.09 4.80 2.80
C GLU A 59 7.61 4.36 2.77
N VAL A 60 7.20 3.69 1.69
CA VAL A 60 5.85 3.11 1.58
C VAL A 60 5.66 1.99 2.61
N ILE A 61 6.62 1.08 2.78
CA ILE A 61 6.57 0.04 3.83
C ILE A 61 6.42 0.66 5.22
N GLY A 62 7.20 1.70 5.55
CA GLY A 62 7.10 2.38 6.84
C GLY A 62 5.73 3.04 7.04
N THR A 63 5.19 3.66 5.99
CA THR A 63 3.85 4.27 6.01
C THR A 63 2.75 3.22 6.21
N LEU A 64 2.84 2.07 5.53
CA LEU A 64 1.91 0.95 5.71
C LEU A 64 1.99 0.35 7.11
N ALA A 65 3.20 0.19 7.67
CA ALA A 65 3.37 -0.30 9.03
C ALA A 65 2.63 0.59 10.04
N ASN A 66 2.81 1.92 9.93
CA ASN A 66 2.10 2.88 10.78
C ASN A 66 0.57 2.78 10.59
N TYR A 67 0.09 2.69 9.35
CA TYR A 67 -1.34 2.54 9.07
C TYR A 67 -1.93 1.28 9.73
N LEU A 68 -1.23 0.14 9.61
CA LEU A 68 -1.70 -1.15 10.13
C LEU A 68 -1.65 -1.25 11.66
N GLU A 69 -0.87 -0.41 12.34
CA GLU A 69 -0.91 -0.30 13.80
C GLU A 69 -2.18 0.40 14.30
N GLU A 70 -2.81 1.23 13.48
CA GLU A 70 -4.04 1.96 13.81
C GLU A 70 -5.33 1.19 13.48
N VAL A 71 -5.24 0.07 12.75
CA VAL A 71 -6.37 -0.72 12.18
C VAL A 71 -6.51 -2.12 12.79
#